data_AF-K4CHC4-F1
#
_entry.id   AF-K4CHC4-F1
#
_cell.length_a   1.000
_cell.length_b   1.000
_cell.length_c   1.000
_cell.angle_alpha   90.00
_cell.angle_beta   90.00
_cell.angle_gamma   90.00
#
_symmetry.space_group_name_H-M   'P 1'
#
loop_
_entity.id
_entity.type
_entity.pdbx_description
1 polymer ?
#
loop_
_entity_poly.entity_id
_entity_poly.type
_entity_poly.pdbx_seq_one_letter_code
_entity_poly.pdbx_strand_id
1 'polypeptide(L)'
;MVRYFLNEAGIENAGFIEQDAHNFIQAHKRNMISGGDAQTMINHFMHLQSEDSNFFYSFQVDEDGRLCNFFWRDSISKLHYECFGDVMIFDTTYRTNRYDMICAPFIGVNNHWKSTFFGCAFLRNETSDSFVWLFQTFLKEVFPGTCHRLCEWHIDRNAQKNIPQLYFKSGFRYCFNTLLWRCNLESEFELIWKKMIDDWDCASNTWLQKLYDLRKKWCPVFSRSTFPMQDMSITEFVKHYEQRTIEMRDIEAIEDYKSRGDPKIFIEDCGILKHVARVYTRRIYTRFQHEFLQGTTKRAINVETEGSLTKYIILKGESENTEIVQFNALGNSIICSCHMFESMGWLCCHALKVLFFDLNFTSILEKYILKR
;
A
#
# COMPACT_ATOMS: atom_id res chain seq x y z
N MET A 1 -25.82 -39.41 7.73
CA MET A 1 -24.93 -38.94 8.83
C MET A 1 -25.63 -37.94 9.73
N VAL A 2 -25.79 -36.65 9.39
CA VAL A 2 -26.47 -35.65 10.29
C VAL A 2 -27.85 -36.12 10.77
N ARG A 3 -28.78 -36.43 9.87
CA ARG A 3 -30.11 -36.98 10.21
C ARG A 3 -30.08 -38.33 10.95
N TYR A 4 -28.98 -39.08 10.85
CA TYR A 4 -28.82 -40.34 11.56
C TYR A 4 -28.47 -40.05 13.03
N PHE A 5 -27.48 -39.19 13.30
CA PHE A 5 -27.16 -38.75 14.66
C PHE A 5 -28.33 -38.04 15.36
N LEU A 6 -29.09 -37.20 14.65
CA LEU A 6 -30.28 -36.53 15.23
C LEU A 6 -31.40 -37.52 15.60
N ASN A 7 -31.54 -38.64 14.87
CA ASN A 7 -32.53 -39.68 15.18
C ASN A 7 -32.05 -40.63 16.29
N GLU A 8 -30.76 -41.00 16.30
CA GLU A 8 -30.19 -41.95 17.27
C GLU A 8 -29.97 -41.32 18.66
N ALA A 9 -29.51 -40.06 18.72
CA ALA A 9 -29.28 -39.36 19.99
C ALA A 9 -30.51 -38.58 20.50
N GLY A 10 -31.45 -38.25 19.61
CA GLY A 10 -32.50 -37.27 19.86
C GLY A 10 -31.99 -35.82 19.75
N ILE A 11 -32.84 -34.93 19.23
CA ILE A 11 -32.50 -33.52 18.94
C ILE A 11 -32.01 -32.80 20.21
N GLU A 12 -32.59 -33.13 21.36
CA GLU A 12 -32.30 -32.49 22.65
C GLU A 12 -30.89 -32.82 23.19
N ASN A 13 -30.31 -33.96 22.82
CA ASN A 13 -28.96 -34.38 23.25
C ASN A 13 -27.86 -34.05 22.23
N ALA A 14 -28.23 -33.68 20.99
CA ALA A 14 -27.27 -33.46 19.90
C ALA A 14 -26.47 -32.15 20.05
N GLY A 15 -27.02 -31.14 20.73
CA GLY A 15 -26.37 -29.84 20.97
C GLY A 15 -26.30 -28.90 19.76
N PHE A 16 -26.82 -29.30 18.59
CA PHE A 16 -26.94 -28.50 17.37
C PHE A 16 -28.16 -28.95 16.56
N ILE A 17 -28.77 -28.05 15.77
CA ILE A 17 -29.91 -28.41 14.90
C ILE A 17 -29.46 -28.75 13.46
N GLU A 18 -30.34 -29.34 12.65
CA GLU A 18 -30.03 -29.66 11.24
C GLU A 18 -29.58 -28.43 10.45
N GLN A 19 -30.11 -27.24 10.76
CA GLN A 19 -29.69 -25.98 10.16
C GLN A 19 -28.25 -25.61 10.54
N ASP A 20 -27.79 -25.87 11.77
CA ASP A 20 -26.40 -25.58 12.19
C ASP A 20 -25.43 -26.50 11.48
N ALA A 21 -25.76 -27.78 11.38
CA ALA A 21 -24.98 -28.75 10.60
C ALA A 21 -24.95 -28.37 9.11
N HIS A 22 -26.07 -27.90 8.55
CA HIS A 22 -26.12 -27.41 7.17
C HIS A 22 -25.30 -26.12 6.99
N ASN A 23 -25.37 -25.18 7.94
CA ASN A 23 -24.58 -23.95 7.96
C ASN A 23 -23.08 -24.27 8.07
N PHE A 24 -22.69 -25.21 8.93
CA PHE A 24 -21.32 -25.67 9.10
C PHE A 24 -20.80 -26.36 7.83
N ILE A 25 -21.58 -27.26 7.23
CA ILE A 25 -21.23 -27.92 5.96
C ILE A 25 -21.14 -26.91 4.82
N GLN A 26 -22.03 -25.91 4.75
CA GLN A 26 -21.91 -24.82 3.78
C GLN A 26 -20.67 -23.97 4.03
N ALA A 27 -20.39 -23.56 5.26
CA ALA A 27 -19.19 -22.78 5.59
C ALA A 27 -17.90 -23.56 5.29
N HIS A 28 -17.88 -24.87 5.56
CA HIS A 28 -16.74 -25.73 5.24
C HIS A 28 -16.56 -25.91 3.72
N LYS A 29 -17.65 -26.11 2.96
CA LYS A 29 -17.62 -26.13 1.49
C LYS A 29 -17.23 -24.78 0.88
N ARG A 30 -17.64 -23.68 1.50
CA ARG A 30 -17.19 -22.31 1.18
C ARG A 30 -15.72 -22.08 1.54
N ASN A 31 -15.00 -23.01 2.16
CA ASN A 31 -13.54 -22.93 2.37
C ASN A 31 -12.76 -23.92 1.49
N MET A 32 -13.41 -24.43 0.42
CA MET A 32 -12.87 -25.43 -0.50
C MET A 32 -13.15 -25.04 -1.95
N ILE A 33 -12.11 -24.79 -2.73
CA ILE A 33 -12.24 -24.66 -4.19
C ILE A 33 -12.75 -25.99 -4.76
N SER A 34 -13.75 -25.97 -5.65
CA SER A 34 -14.18 -27.20 -6.31
C SER A 34 -13.07 -27.72 -7.25
N GLY A 35 -12.90 -29.03 -7.33
CA GLY A 35 -11.84 -29.63 -8.16
C GLY A 35 -11.93 -29.22 -9.63
N GLY A 36 -13.15 -29.06 -10.17
CA GLY A 36 -13.38 -28.57 -11.53
C GLY A 36 -12.98 -27.11 -11.72
N ASP A 37 -13.25 -26.25 -10.73
CA ASP A 37 -12.86 -24.83 -10.77
C ASP A 37 -11.34 -24.65 -10.63
N ALA A 38 -10.71 -25.40 -9.71
CA ALA A 38 -9.26 -25.41 -9.54
C ALA A 38 -8.55 -25.88 -10.82
N GLN A 39 -9.03 -26.96 -11.45
CA GLN A 39 -8.48 -27.44 -12.72
C GLN A 39 -8.73 -26.44 -13.86
N THR A 40 -9.89 -25.79 -13.90
CA THR A 40 -10.19 -24.77 -14.92
C THR A 40 -9.24 -23.57 -14.80
N MET A 41 -8.96 -23.10 -13.58
CA MET A 41 -8.00 -22.03 -13.33
C MET A 41 -6.56 -22.44 -13.71
N ILE A 42 -6.13 -23.66 -13.36
CA ILE A 42 -4.80 -24.18 -13.74
C ILE A 42 -4.68 -24.28 -15.27
N ASN A 43 -5.71 -24.77 -15.96
CA ASN A 43 -5.73 -24.81 -17.42
C ASN A 43 -5.67 -23.41 -18.06
N HIS A 44 -6.33 -22.41 -17.45
CA HIS A 44 -6.24 -21.01 -17.89
C HIS A 44 -4.82 -20.46 -17.71
N PHE A 45 -4.17 -20.69 -16.56
CA PHE A 45 -2.78 -20.28 -16.34
C PHE A 45 -1.78 -21.01 -17.26
N MET A 46 -2.01 -22.28 -17.60
CA MET A 46 -1.22 -23.00 -18.61
C MET A 46 -1.40 -22.39 -20.02
N HIS A 47 -2.60 -21.97 -20.38
CA HIS A 47 -2.87 -21.28 -21.64
C HIS A 47 -2.16 -19.92 -21.70
N LEU A 48 -2.29 -19.08 -20.65
CA LEU A 48 -1.58 -17.80 -20.56
C LEU A 48 -0.06 -17.98 -20.65
N GLN A 49 0.51 -19.02 -20.03
CA GLN A 49 1.93 -19.34 -20.13
C GLN A 49 2.37 -19.87 -21.52
N SER A 50 1.43 -20.36 -22.33
CA SER A 50 1.70 -20.72 -23.73
C SER A 50 1.69 -19.52 -24.69
N GLU A 51 1.02 -18.42 -24.31
CA GLU A 51 0.98 -17.17 -25.07
C GLU A 51 2.07 -16.18 -24.62
N ASP A 52 2.27 -16.04 -23.30
CA ASP A 52 3.33 -15.27 -22.67
C ASP A 52 4.32 -16.20 -21.95
N SER A 53 5.45 -16.47 -22.60
CA SER A 53 6.52 -17.31 -22.05
C SER A 53 7.19 -16.75 -20.79
N ASN A 54 6.93 -15.50 -20.42
CA ASN A 54 7.35 -14.90 -19.15
C ASN A 54 6.24 -14.89 -18.08
N PHE A 55 5.01 -15.29 -18.41
CA PHE A 55 3.92 -15.46 -17.43
C PHE A 55 4.32 -16.52 -16.39
N PHE A 56 4.08 -16.21 -15.12
CA PHE A 56 4.41 -17.07 -14.01
C PHE A 56 3.19 -17.26 -13.11
N TYR A 57 2.99 -18.51 -12.68
CA TYR A 57 2.07 -18.86 -11.61
C TYR A 57 2.70 -19.92 -10.71
N SER A 58 2.28 -19.95 -9.45
CA SER A 58 2.68 -20.97 -8.48
C SER A 58 1.52 -21.24 -7.52
N PHE A 59 1.47 -22.45 -6.95
CA PHE A 59 0.40 -22.86 -6.06
C PHE A 59 0.85 -23.89 -5.02
N GLN A 60 0.07 -24.01 -3.95
CA GLN A 60 0.16 -25.04 -2.93
C GLN A 60 -1.14 -25.84 -2.84
N VAL A 61 -1.01 -27.11 -2.48
CA VAL A 61 -2.13 -28.00 -2.09
C VAL A 61 -2.02 -28.37 -0.61
N ASP A 62 -3.13 -28.77 0.01
CA ASP A 62 -3.13 -29.43 1.31
C ASP A 62 -2.85 -30.94 1.20
N GLU A 63 -2.83 -31.63 2.34
CA GLU A 63 -2.62 -33.09 2.47
C GLU A 63 -3.68 -33.91 1.70
N ASP A 64 -4.87 -33.36 1.49
CA ASP A 64 -5.95 -33.93 0.67
C ASP A 64 -5.79 -33.61 -0.83
N GLY A 65 -4.68 -32.98 -1.24
CA GLY A 65 -4.40 -32.59 -2.63
C GLY A 65 -5.20 -31.38 -3.14
N ARG A 66 -5.85 -30.61 -2.26
CA ARG A 66 -6.73 -29.50 -2.63
C ARG A 66 -5.97 -28.18 -2.72
N LEU A 67 -6.18 -27.45 -3.80
CA LEU A 67 -5.62 -26.11 -4.01
C LEU A 67 -5.94 -25.17 -2.84
N CYS A 68 -4.90 -24.63 -2.20
CA CYS A 68 -5.00 -23.80 -0.99
C CYS A 68 -4.48 -22.38 -1.17
N ASN A 69 -3.31 -22.21 -1.76
CA ASN A 69 -2.72 -20.90 -2.02
C ASN A 69 -2.27 -20.86 -3.48
N PHE A 70 -2.45 -19.73 -4.17
CA PHE A 70 -1.90 -19.53 -5.50
C PHE A 70 -1.57 -18.07 -5.78
N PHE A 71 -0.58 -17.84 -6.64
CA PHE A 71 -0.06 -16.53 -7.05
C PHE A 71 0.18 -16.56 -8.57
N TRP A 72 -0.05 -15.43 -9.24
CA TRP A 72 0.26 -15.26 -10.66
C TRP A 72 0.68 -13.83 -11.02
N ARG A 73 1.46 -13.70 -12.10
CA ARG A 73 1.80 -12.44 -12.78
C ARG A 73 2.08 -12.70 -14.28
N ASP A 74 1.76 -11.74 -15.12
CA ASP A 74 2.21 -11.71 -16.52
C ASP A 74 3.60 -11.05 -16.66
N SER A 75 4.13 -11.03 -17.89
CA SER A 75 5.37 -10.35 -18.26
C SER A 75 5.36 -8.85 -17.98
N ILE A 76 4.28 -8.16 -18.34
CA ILE A 76 4.17 -6.69 -18.22
C ILE A 76 4.13 -6.27 -16.74
N SER A 77 3.48 -7.03 -15.87
CA SER A 77 3.48 -6.80 -14.42
C SER A 77 4.89 -6.92 -13.81
N LYS A 78 5.71 -7.83 -14.33
CA LYS A 78 7.14 -7.94 -13.97
C LYS A 78 7.92 -6.71 -14.44
N LEU A 79 7.77 -6.31 -15.71
CA LEU A 79 8.41 -5.10 -16.24
C LEU A 79 7.99 -3.83 -15.48
N HIS A 80 6.72 -3.75 -15.07
CA HIS A 80 6.20 -2.66 -14.25
C HIS A 80 6.86 -2.66 -12.86
N TYR A 81 7.13 -3.82 -12.25
CA TYR A 81 7.90 -3.87 -11.01
C TYR A 81 9.37 -3.46 -11.21
N GLU A 82 10.01 -3.90 -12.29
CA GLU A 82 11.40 -3.51 -12.64
C GLU A 82 11.55 -2.00 -12.92
N CYS A 83 10.46 -1.31 -13.26
CA CYS A 83 10.39 0.14 -13.43
C CYS A 83 9.91 0.90 -12.18
N PHE A 84 8.94 0.36 -11.43
CA PHE A 84 8.13 1.11 -10.45
C PHE A 84 8.01 0.42 -9.08
N GLY A 85 8.71 -0.69 -8.85
CA GLY A 85 8.66 -1.48 -7.61
C GLY A 85 9.33 -0.83 -6.38
N ASP A 86 9.77 0.42 -6.50
CA ASP A 86 10.44 1.17 -5.43
C ASP A 86 9.46 1.68 -4.34
N VAL A 87 8.15 1.67 -4.60
CA VAL A 87 7.08 1.58 -3.59
C VAL A 87 6.04 0.55 -4.03
N MET A 88 5.71 -0.36 -3.12
CA MET A 88 4.67 -1.37 -3.28
C MET A 88 3.68 -1.31 -2.11
N ILE A 89 2.39 -1.36 -2.45
CA ILE A 89 1.27 -1.63 -1.55
C ILE A 89 0.92 -3.12 -1.71
N PHE A 90 0.90 -3.82 -0.59
CA PHE A 90 0.30 -5.15 -0.44
C PHE A 90 -0.81 -5.03 0.59
N ASP A 91 -2.03 -5.41 0.24
CA ASP A 91 -3.16 -5.48 1.16
C ASP A 91 -4.08 -6.64 0.80
N THR A 92 -4.70 -7.22 1.81
CA THR A 92 -5.52 -8.43 1.72
C THR A 92 -7.00 -8.08 1.79
N THR A 93 -7.65 -8.10 0.63
CA THR A 93 -9.09 -7.89 0.53
C THR A 93 -9.85 -9.13 1.04
N TYR A 94 -10.78 -8.89 1.97
CA TYR A 94 -11.39 -9.94 2.77
C TYR A 94 -12.42 -10.76 1.98
N ARG A 95 -12.10 -12.04 1.75
CA ARG A 95 -13.09 -13.11 1.48
C ARG A 95 -14.06 -12.77 0.34
N THR A 96 -13.50 -12.33 -0.78
CA THR A 96 -14.22 -11.63 -1.87
C THR A 96 -14.90 -12.55 -2.89
N ASN A 97 -14.74 -13.87 -2.75
CA ASN A 97 -15.12 -14.90 -3.72
C ASN A 97 -15.92 -16.02 -3.03
N ARG A 98 -16.59 -16.86 -3.83
CA ARG A 98 -17.44 -17.96 -3.32
C ARG A 98 -16.74 -19.06 -2.51
N TYR A 99 -15.40 -19.01 -2.40
CA TYR A 99 -14.58 -19.91 -1.58
C TYR A 99 -13.91 -19.22 -0.39
N ASP A 100 -14.41 -18.04 0.00
CA ASP A 100 -14.04 -17.32 1.22
C ASP A 100 -12.52 -16.99 1.31
N MET A 101 -11.79 -17.12 0.19
CA MET A 101 -10.34 -16.91 0.12
C MET A 101 -9.98 -15.44 0.18
N ILE A 102 -8.81 -15.17 0.75
CA ILE A 102 -8.24 -13.84 0.89
C ILE A 102 -7.56 -13.46 -0.43
N CYS A 103 -8.01 -12.39 -1.09
CA CYS A 103 -7.39 -11.89 -2.31
C CYS A 103 -6.31 -10.85 -1.97
N ALA A 104 -5.10 -11.08 -2.49
CA ALA A 104 -3.86 -10.42 -2.10
C ALA A 104 -3.11 -9.85 -3.32
N PRO A 105 -3.58 -8.72 -3.91
CA PRO A 105 -2.90 -8.04 -5.00
C PRO A 105 -1.61 -7.34 -4.55
N PHE A 106 -0.61 -7.33 -5.44
CA PHE A 106 0.61 -6.55 -5.34
C PHE A 106 0.48 -5.34 -6.26
N ILE A 107 0.48 -4.13 -5.70
CA ILE A 107 0.15 -2.89 -6.40
C ILE A 107 1.28 -1.87 -6.22
N GLY A 108 1.74 -1.22 -7.28
CA GLY A 108 2.65 -0.08 -7.22
C GLY A 108 2.04 1.22 -7.75
N VAL A 109 2.89 2.21 -7.97
CA VAL A 109 2.52 3.51 -8.56
C VAL A 109 3.44 3.77 -9.75
N ASN A 110 2.87 4.03 -10.94
CA ASN A 110 3.64 4.32 -12.15
C ASN A 110 4.02 5.81 -12.29
N ASN A 111 4.84 6.10 -13.32
CA ASN A 111 5.27 7.44 -13.77
C ASN A 111 4.15 8.48 -13.99
N HIS A 112 2.89 8.04 -14.12
CA HIS A 112 1.71 8.91 -14.23
C HIS A 112 0.96 9.09 -12.92
N TRP A 113 1.49 8.59 -11.79
CA TRP A 113 0.83 8.57 -10.49
C TRP A 113 -0.54 7.85 -10.52
N LYS A 114 -0.56 6.67 -11.13
CA LYS A 114 -1.69 5.74 -11.14
C LYS A 114 -1.25 4.44 -10.48
N SER A 115 -2.18 3.75 -9.82
CA SER A 115 -1.96 2.38 -9.38
C SER A 115 -1.63 1.49 -10.58
N THR A 116 -0.70 0.55 -10.43
CA THR A 116 -0.38 -0.46 -11.43
C THR A 116 -0.17 -1.82 -10.75
N PHE A 117 -0.47 -2.92 -11.44
CA PHE A 117 -0.37 -4.27 -10.84
C PHE A 117 0.99 -4.93 -11.11
N PHE A 118 1.52 -5.60 -10.09
CA PHE A 118 2.76 -6.40 -10.17
C PHE A 118 2.51 -7.92 -10.09
N GLY A 119 1.30 -8.32 -9.68
CA GLY A 119 0.88 -9.71 -9.52
C GLY A 119 -0.27 -9.80 -8.52
N CYS A 120 -0.87 -10.97 -8.38
CA CYS A 120 -1.96 -11.20 -7.43
C CYS A 120 -1.92 -12.63 -6.90
N ALA A 121 -2.53 -12.83 -5.73
CA ALA A 121 -2.66 -14.13 -5.11
C ALA A 121 -4.02 -14.33 -4.44
N PHE A 122 -4.37 -15.59 -4.20
CA PHE A 122 -5.38 -15.98 -3.24
C PHE A 122 -4.78 -16.90 -2.18
N LEU A 123 -5.16 -16.67 -0.93
CA LEU A 123 -4.77 -17.49 0.22
C LEU A 123 -6.02 -18.09 0.89
N ARG A 124 -5.98 -19.37 1.27
CA ARG A 124 -7.08 -20.04 1.99
C ARG A 124 -7.27 -19.53 3.41
N ASN A 125 -6.22 -19.00 4.04
CA ASN A 125 -6.24 -18.57 5.43
C ASN A 125 -5.22 -17.45 5.72
N GLU A 126 -5.47 -16.69 6.78
CA GLU A 126 -4.65 -15.57 7.24
C GLU A 126 -3.49 -16.06 8.14
N THR A 127 -2.81 -17.15 7.76
CA THR A 127 -1.71 -17.74 8.55
C THR A 127 -0.35 -17.23 8.12
N SER A 128 0.59 -17.20 9.08
CA SER A 128 1.99 -16.86 8.82
C SER A 128 2.58 -17.69 7.69
N ASP A 129 2.29 -19.00 7.62
CA ASP A 129 2.87 -19.90 6.62
C ASP A 129 2.35 -19.61 5.20
N SER A 130 1.07 -19.27 5.05
CA SER A 130 0.49 -18.84 3.77
C SER A 130 1.08 -17.51 3.28
N PHE A 131 1.35 -16.57 4.19
CA PHE A 131 2.07 -15.33 3.85
C PHE A 131 3.56 -15.54 3.59
N VAL A 132 4.23 -16.42 4.34
CA VAL A 132 5.64 -16.78 4.12
C VAL A 132 5.79 -17.44 2.76
N TRP A 133 4.93 -18.39 2.39
CA TRP A 133 4.92 -18.96 1.05
C TRP A 133 4.67 -17.89 -0.02
N LEU A 134 3.70 -16.99 0.19
CA LEU A 134 3.38 -15.96 -0.79
C LEU A 134 4.52 -14.97 -1.00
N PHE A 135 5.10 -14.44 0.08
CA PHE A 135 6.23 -13.52 -0.02
C PHE A 135 7.51 -14.24 -0.48
N GLN A 136 7.74 -15.51 -0.14
CA GLN A 136 8.84 -16.27 -0.75
C GLN A 136 8.62 -16.49 -2.25
N THR A 137 7.40 -16.82 -2.68
CA THR A 137 7.05 -16.99 -4.09
C THR A 137 7.21 -15.69 -4.87
N PHE A 138 6.77 -14.57 -4.31
CA PHE A 138 6.97 -13.24 -4.90
C PHE A 138 8.47 -12.88 -4.93
N LEU A 139 9.15 -12.82 -3.78
CA LEU A 139 10.53 -12.35 -3.67
C LEU A 139 11.57 -13.29 -4.34
N LYS A 140 11.24 -14.55 -4.59
CA LYS A 140 12.08 -15.48 -5.37
C LYS A 140 12.06 -15.14 -6.87
N GLU A 141 10.92 -14.70 -7.39
CA GLU A 141 10.74 -14.32 -8.80
C GLU A 141 10.93 -12.82 -9.05
N VAL A 142 10.91 -11.99 -7.99
CA VAL A 142 10.82 -10.52 -8.03
C VAL A 142 11.85 -9.82 -7.11
N PHE A 143 12.78 -10.59 -6.55
CA PHE A 143 13.94 -10.22 -5.70
C PHE A 143 13.66 -9.73 -4.24
N PRO A 144 14.62 -9.92 -3.31
CA PRO A 144 14.38 -9.77 -1.86
C PRO A 144 14.78 -8.41 -1.28
N GLY A 145 14.07 -7.98 -0.22
CA GLY A 145 14.43 -6.79 0.59
C GLY A 145 13.24 -6.02 1.20
N THR A 146 12.01 -6.36 0.83
CA THR A 146 10.77 -5.63 1.18
C THR A 146 10.42 -5.68 2.69
N CYS A 147 9.77 -4.63 3.19
CA CYS A 147 9.24 -4.53 4.55
C CYS A 147 7.70 -4.45 4.56
N HIS A 148 7.04 -5.03 5.57
CA HIS A 148 5.60 -5.32 5.56
C HIS A 148 4.73 -4.46 6.51
N ARG A 149 3.42 -4.37 6.21
CA ARG A 149 2.42 -3.47 6.81
C ARG A 149 1.09 -4.20 7.09
N LEU A 150 0.18 -3.55 7.84
CA LEU A 150 -1.19 -3.94 8.19
C LEU A 150 -2.17 -2.80 7.82
N CYS A 151 -3.47 -3.09 7.75
CA CYS A 151 -4.48 -2.19 7.19
C CYS A 151 -5.37 -1.49 8.25
N GLU A 152 -5.53 -0.16 8.13
CA GLU A 152 -6.27 0.73 9.03
C GLU A 152 -7.73 0.31 9.26
N TRP A 153 -8.42 -0.09 8.17
CA TRP A 153 -9.85 -0.42 8.22
C TRP A 153 -10.13 -1.67 9.05
N HIS A 154 -9.25 -2.66 8.96
CA HIS A 154 -9.33 -3.87 9.77
C HIS A 154 -9.11 -3.57 11.26
N ILE A 155 -8.35 -2.53 11.59
CA ILE A 155 -8.13 -2.08 12.97
C ILE A 155 -9.33 -1.35 13.54
N ASP A 156 -9.99 -0.46 12.79
CA ASP A 156 -11.25 0.15 13.23
C ASP A 156 -12.33 -0.92 13.48
N ARG A 157 -12.49 -1.87 12.54
CA ARG A 157 -13.43 -2.98 12.66
C ARG A 157 -13.09 -3.94 13.81
N ASN A 158 -11.81 -4.08 14.15
CA ASN A 158 -11.38 -4.86 15.31
C ASN A 158 -11.50 -4.08 16.62
N ALA A 159 -11.39 -2.75 16.63
CA ALA A 159 -11.67 -1.92 17.81
C ALA A 159 -13.13 -2.05 18.25
N GLN A 160 -14.06 -2.02 17.28
CA GLN A 160 -15.49 -2.26 17.51
C GLN A 160 -15.77 -3.62 18.20
N LYS A 161 -14.92 -4.64 17.98
CA LYS A 161 -15.04 -5.98 18.60
C LYS A 161 -14.32 -6.10 19.95
N ASN A 162 -13.11 -5.55 20.07
CA ASN A 162 -12.22 -5.78 21.20
C ASN A 162 -12.37 -4.74 22.33
N ILE A 163 -12.85 -3.53 22.01
CA ILE A 163 -13.07 -2.43 22.96
C ILE A 163 -14.43 -1.70 22.79
N PRO A 164 -15.58 -2.38 22.54
CA PRO A 164 -16.85 -1.71 22.24
C PRO A 164 -17.27 -0.66 23.29
N GLN A 165 -17.18 -1.00 24.58
CA GLN A 165 -17.46 -0.09 25.71
C GLN A 165 -16.57 1.18 25.77
N LEU A 166 -15.47 1.24 25.02
CA LEU A 166 -14.70 2.48 24.79
C LEU A 166 -15.02 3.09 23.42
N TYR A 167 -15.03 2.27 22.37
CA TYR A 167 -15.21 2.70 20.97
C TYR A 167 -16.50 3.48 20.71
N PHE A 168 -17.60 3.17 21.42
CA PHE A 168 -18.85 3.91 21.26
C PHE A 168 -18.92 5.23 22.07
N LYS A 169 -17.94 5.54 22.92
CA LYS A 169 -17.86 6.84 23.61
C LYS A 169 -17.30 7.89 22.65
N SER A 170 -18.03 8.98 22.46
CA SER A 170 -17.73 10.01 21.43
C SER A 170 -16.32 10.60 21.52
N GLY A 171 -15.85 10.93 22.72
CA GLY A 171 -14.50 11.45 22.95
C GLY A 171 -13.39 10.44 22.63
N PHE A 172 -13.53 9.19 23.11
CA PHE A 172 -12.59 8.12 22.79
C PHE A 172 -12.53 7.86 21.28
N ARG A 173 -13.69 7.75 20.62
CA ARG A 173 -13.77 7.53 19.17
C ARG A 173 -13.13 8.68 18.38
N TYR A 174 -13.25 9.92 18.86
CA TYR A 174 -12.58 11.08 18.26
C TYR A 174 -11.05 10.97 18.34
N CYS A 175 -10.50 10.62 19.51
CA CYS A 175 -9.06 10.40 19.69
C CYS A 175 -8.56 9.22 18.84
N PHE A 176 -9.24 8.08 18.89
CA PHE A 176 -8.89 6.87 18.15
C PHE A 176 -8.94 7.08 16.62
N ASN A 177 -9.96 7.79 16.11
CA ASN A 177 -10.03 8.19 14.71
C ASN A 177 -8.96 9.23 14.33
N THR A 178 -8.51 10.06 15.27
CA THR A 178 -7.42 11.01 15.00
C THR A 178 -6.08 10.28 14.83
N LEU A 179 -5.85 9.22 15.62
CA LEU A 179 -4.70 8.32 15.48
C LEU A 179 -4.76 7.47 14.20
N LEU A 180 -5.94 6.98 13.83
CA LEU A 180 -6.14 6.17 12.63
C LEU A 180 -6.14 6.95 11.31
N TRP A 181 -6.50 8.24 11.30
CA TRP A 181 -6.80 8.94 10.03
C TRP A 181 -6.21 10.36 9.91
N ARG A 182 -5.71 10.97 10.98
CA ARG A 182 -5.41 12.42 11.01
C ARG A 182 -4.00 12.81 11.47
N CYS A 183 -3.27 11.94 12.16
CA CYS A 183 -1.87 12.22 12.51
C CYS A 183 -1.00 12.31 11.24
N ASN A 184 -0.03 13.23 11.26
CA ASN A 184 0.92 13.49 10.17
C ASN A 184 2.38 13.47 10.64
N LEU A 185 2.64 13.37 11.95
CA LEU A 185 3.98 13.29 12.56
C LEU A 185 4.04 12.15 13.60
N GLU A 186 5.20 11.52 13.78
CA GLU A 186 5.39 10.51 14.84
C GLU A 186 5.15 11.10 16.24
N SER A 187 5.67 12.30 16.50
CA SER A 187 5.49 13.01 17.77
C SER A 187 4.04 13.39 18.07
N GLU A 188 3.25 13.68 17.03
CA GLU A 188 1.81 13.90 17.14
C GLU A 188 1.08 12.59 17.50
N PHE A 189 1.43 11.48 16.83
CA PHE A 189 0.89 10.17 17.15
C PHE A 189 1.19 9.77 18.61
N GLU A 190 2.45 9.83 19.05
CA GLU A 190 2.81 9.39 20.40
C GLU A 190 2.17 10.27 21.48
N LEU A 191 2.02 11.58 21.24
CA LEU A 191 1.32 12.51 22.14
C LEU A 191 -0.19 12.19 22.23
N ILE A 192 -0.87 12.00 21.10
CA ILE A 192 -2.32 11.72 21.07
C ILE A 192 -2.60 10.30 21.56
N TRP A 193 -1.71 9.33 21.30
CA TRP A 193 -1.84 7.96 21.81
C TRP A 193 -1.72 7.94 23.32
N LYS A 194 -0.66 8.54 23.88
CA LYS A 194 -0.51 8.66 25.32
C LYS A 194 -1.73 9.34 25.96
N LYS A 195 -2.17 10.48 25.42
CA LYS A 195 -3.36 11.17 25.91
C LYS A 195 -4.61 10.29 25.87
N MET A 196 -4.82 9.50 24.81
CA MET A 196 -5.96 8.58 24.71
C MET A 196 -5.88 7.44 25.74
N ILE A 197 -4.69 6.97 26.10
CA ILE A 197 -4.50 5.98 27.16
C ILE A 197 -4.80 6.60 28.54
N ASP A 198 -4.26 7.79 28.80
CA ASP A 198 -4.37 8.50 30.09
C ASP A 198 -5.81 9.00 30.35
N ASP A 199 -6.46 9.66 29.38
CA ASP A 199 -7.82 10.24 29.49
C ASP A 199 -8.93 9.17 29.71
N TRP A 200 -8.64 7.89 29.43
CA TRP A 200 -9.65 6.80 29.40
C TRP A 200 -9.26 5.56 30.22
N ASP A 201 -8.19 5.63 31.01
CA ASP A 201 -7.65 4.56 31.89
C ASP A 201 -7.63 3.18 31.22
N CYS A 202 -7.10 3.11 29.99
CA CYS A 202 -7.11 1.91 29.16
C CYS A 202 -5.72 1.29 28.94
N ALA A 203 -4.72 1.70 29.72
CA ALA A 203 -3.33 1.24 29.65
C ALA A 203 -3.17 -0.28 29.83
N SER A 204 -4.07 -0.92 30.58
CA SER A 204 -4.10 -2.36 30.85
C SER A 204 -4.71 -3.20 29.72
N ASN A 205 -5.27 -2.58 28.66
CA ASN A 205 -5.95 -3.29 27.60
C ASN A 205 -4.97 -3.99 26.65
N THR A 206 -4.92 -5.32 26.72
CA THR A 206 -3.98 -6.16 25.95
C THR A 206 -4.18 -6.15 24.44
N TRP A 207 -5.31 -5.65 23.93
CA TRP A 207 -5.52 -5.42 22.50
C TRP A 207 -4.93 -4.08 22.05
N LEU A 208 -5.17 -3.00 22.81
CA LEU A 208 -4.55 -1.69 22.55
C LEU A 208 -3.03 -1.72 22.69
N GLN A 209 -2.48 -2.47 23.63
CA GLN A 209 -1.03 -2.70 23.76
C GLN A 209 -0.45 -3.33 22.47
N LYS A 210 -0.98 -4.48 22.05
CA LYS A 210 -0.57 -5.15 20.80
C LYS A 210 -0.76 -4.27 19.56
N LEU A 211 -1.80 -3.43 19.55
CA LEU A 211 -2.01 -2.47 18.49
C LEU A 211 -0.89 -1.40 18.47
N TYR A 212 -0.55 -0.83 19.63
CA TYR A 212 0.54 0.14 19.76
C TYR A 212 1.90 -0.40 19.32
N ASP A 213 2.22 -1.65 19.67
CA ASP A 213 3.46 -2.33 19.24
C ASP A 213 3.54 -2.44 17.71
N LEU A 214 2.38 -2.53 17.04
CA LEU A 214 2.25 -2.62 15.60
C LEU A 214 2.12 -1.26 14.88
N ARG A 215 2.18 -0.12 15.58
CA ARG A 215 1.86 1.23 15.01
C ARG A 215 2.59 1.62 13.72
N LYS A 216 3.87 1.27 13.59
CA LYS A 216 4.66 1.50 12.37
C LYS A 216 4.10 0.75 11.15
N LYS A 217 3.32 -0.31 11.39
CA LYS A 217 2.60 -1.10 10.40
C LYS A 217 1.14 -0.66 10.19
N TRP A 218 0.59 0.40 10.80
CA TRP A 218 -0.82 0.75 10.53
C TRP A 218 -1.24 2.22 10.64
N CYS A 219 -0.42 3.14 11.17
CA CYS A 219 -0.84 4.55 11.17
C CYS A 219 -0.56 5.20 9.80
N PRO A 220 -1.46 6.04 9.24
CA PRO A 220 -1.24 6.70 7.95
C PRO A 220 -0.14 7.78 7.89
N VAL A 221 0.48 8.09 9.03
CA VAL A 221 1.81 8.73 9.09
C VAL A 221 2.83 7.93 8.28
N PHE A 222 2.60 6.63 8.09
CA PHE A 222 3.56 5.70 7.53
C PHE A 222 3.19 5.07 6.15
N SER A 223 1.90 4.89 5.74
CA SER A 223 1.40 4.82 4.31
C SER A 223 -0.13 4.53 4.20
N ARG A 224 -0.67 4.26 2.98
CA ARG A 224 -2.11 4.08 2.56
C ARG A 224 -2.16 3.27 1.22
N SER A 225 -3.23 2.70 0.61
CA SER A 225 -4.64 2.29 0.92
C SER A 225 -5.26 1.53 -0.31
N THR A 226 -6.43 0.84 -0.20
CA THR A 226 -6.89 -0.22 -1.16
C THR A 226 -8.39 -0.16 -1.64
N PHE A 227 -8.87 -1.19 -2.38
CA PHE A 227 -10.19 -1.30 -3.06
C PHE A 227 -11.04 -2.55 -2.64
N PRO A 228 -12.37 -2.60 -2.88
CA PRO A 228 -13.24 -3.77 -2.62
C PRO A 228 -13.94 -4.40 -3.85
N MET A 229 -14.23 -5.72 -3.81
CA MET A 229 -15.17 -6.46 -4.69
C MET A 229 -15.80 -7.65 -3.92
N GLN A 230 -16.91 -8.25 -4.43
CA GLN A 230 -17.60 -9.37 -3.78
C GLN A 230 -18.36 -10.31 -4.75
N ASP A 231 -18.50 -11.57 -4.34
CA ASP A 231 -19.39 -12.64 -4.85
C ASP A 231 -19.17 -13.11 -6.32
N MET A 232 -17.97 -13.64 -6.59
CA MET A 232 -17.63 -14.29 -7.87
C MET A 232 -16.82 -15.58 -7.67
N SER A 233 -16.67 -16.41 -8.70
CA SER A 233 -15.69 -17.51 -8.69
C SER A 233 -14.26 -17.02 -8.91
N ILE A 234 -13.28 -17.87 -8.60
CA ILE A 234 -11.85 -17.60 -8.85
C ILE A 234 -11.58 -17.37 -10.34
N THR A 235 -12.13 -18.21 -11.23
CA THR A 235 -11.92 -18.10 -12.67
C THR A 235 -12.51 -16.80 -13.24
N GLU A 236 -13.65 -16.35 -12.70
CA GLU A 236 -14.23 -15.05 -13.04
C GLU A 236 -13.38 -13.91 -12.46
N PHE A 237 -12.88 -14.02 -11.22
CA PHE A 237 -11.99 -13.02 -10.64
C PHE A 237 -10.71 -12.85 -11.46
N VAL A 238 -10.06 -13.96 -11.85
CA VAL A 238 -8.83 -13.94 -12.66
C VAL A 238 -9.08 -13.18 -13.97
N LYS A 239 -10.19 -13.48 -14.67
CA LYS A 239 -10.58 -12.77 -15.90
C LYS A 239 -10.92 -11.29 -15.68
N HIS A 240 -11.58 -10.94 -14.57
CA HIS A 240 -11.83 -9.55 -14.22
C HIS A 240 -10.54 -8.81 -13.84
N TYR A 241 -9.58 -9.47 -13.20
CA TYR A 241 -8.26 -8.94 -12.90
C TYR A 241 -7.44 -8.72 -14.18
N GLU A 242 -7.44 -9.67 -15.11
CA GLU A 242 -6.81 -9.54 -16.43
C GLU A 242 -7.40 -8.35 -17.19
N GLN A 243 -8.73 -8.30 -17.37
CA GLN A 243 -9.44 -7.21 -18.04
C GLN A 243 -9.15 -5.85 -17.38
N ARG A 244 -9.17 -5.80 -16.05
CA ARG A 244 -8.88 -4.56 -15.31
C ARG A 244 -7.43 -4.11 -15.44
N THR A 245 -6.50 -5.07 -15.55
CA THR A 245 -5.08 -4.80 -15.77
C THR A 245 -4.84 -4.26 -17.20
N ILE A 246 -5.56 -4.77 -18.20
CA ILE A 246 -5.56 -4.23 -19.57
C ILE A 246 -6.07 -2.78 -19.57
N GLU A 247 -7.24 -2.51 -18.97
CA GLU A 247 -7.80 -1.14 -18.87
C GLU A 247 -6.82 -0.14 -18.22
N MET A 248 -6.08 -0.58 -17.21
CA MET A 248 -5.08 0.26 -16.52
C MET A 248 -3.88 0.57 -17.42
N ARG A 249 -3.44 -0.40 -18.26
CA ARG A 249 -2.37 -0.22 -19.26
C ARG A 249 -2.82 0.65 -20.43
N ASP A 250 -4.07 0.55 -20.88
CA ASP A 250 -4.62 1.43 -21.92
C ASP A 250 -4.65 2.89 -21.44
N ILE A 251 -5.08 3.12 -20.18
CA ILE A 251 -5.05 4.45 -19.55
C ILE A 251 -3.61 4.97 -19.44
N GLU A 252 -2.65 4.12 -19.06
CA GLU A 252 -1.23 4.45 -18.97
C GLU A 252 -0.64 4.84 -20.34
N ALA A 253 -0.87 4.04 -21.39
CA ALA A 253 -0.44 4.34 -22.76
C ALA A 253 -1.04 5.64 -23.31
N ILE A 254 -2.29 5.96 -22.92
CA ILE A 254 -2.95 7.23 -23.27
C ILE A 254 -2.30 8.42 -22.53
N GLU A 255 -1.93 8.29 -21.25
CA GLU A 255 -1.23 9.35 -20.50
C GLU A 255 0.24 9.50 -20.94
N ASP A 256 0.92 8.43 -21.34
CA ASP A 256 2.22 8.45 -22.01
C ASP A 256 2.15 9.22 -23.34
N TYR A 257 1.17 8.89 -24.19
CA TYR A 257 0.96 9.59 -25.47
C TYR A 257 0.69 11.08 -25.26
N LYS A 258 -0.19 11.44 -24.32
CA LYS A 258 -0.43 12.84 -23.91
C LYS A 258 0.84 13.50 -23.39
N SER A 259 1.71 12.76 -22.70
CA SER A 259 2.95 13.28 -22.11
C SER A 259 4.11 13.48 -23.10
N ARG A 260 3.94 13.13 -24.38
CA ARG A 260 4.93 13.41 -25.43
C ARG A 260 5.05 14.90 -25.70
N GLY A 261 6.28 15.36 -25.95
CA GLY A 261 6.63 16.78 -26.13
C GLY A 261 6.60 17.56 -24.81
N ASP A 262 7.28 18.71 -24.77
CA ASP A 262 7.48 19.43 -23.51
C ASP A 262 6.17 19.92 -22.84
N PRO A 263 6.11 20.00 -21.49
CA PRO A 263 5.11 20.77 -20.78
C PRO A 263 5.23 22.26 -21.07
N LYS A 264 4.13 23.00 -20.94
CA LYS A 264 4.17 24.46 -21.03
C LYS A 264 4.97 25.01 -19.86
N ILE A 265 6.18 25.49 -20.13
CA ILE A 265 7.02 26.19 -19.15
C ILE A 265 6.49 27.61 -19.01
N PHE A 266 6.09 28.00 -17.79
CA PHE A 266 5.55 29.34 -17.51
C PHE A 266 6.62 30.36 -17.10
N ILE A 267 7.84 29.90 -16.79
CA ILE A 267 9.00 30.73 -16.45
C ILE A 267 10.15 30.27 -17.35
N GLU A 268 10.21 30.82 -18.55
CA GLU A 268 11.01 30.25 -19.64
C GLU A 268 12.52 30.20 -19.31
N ASP A 269 13.07 31.20 -18.59
CA ASP A 269 14.49 31.23 -18.22
C ASP A 269 14.85 30.42 -16.96
N CYS A 270 13.90 29.68 -16.38
CA CYS A 270 14.18 28.85 -15.21
C CYS A 270 14.83 27.51 -15.60
N GLY A 271 16.14 27.40 -15.41
CA GLY A 271 16.93 26.20 -15.72
C GLY A 271 16.38 24.90 -15.11
N ILE A 272 15.99 24.92 -13.83
CA ILE A 272 15.50 23.71 -13.14
C ILE A 272 14.13 23.27 -13.68
N LEU A 273 13.25 24.22 -14.05
CA LEU A 273 11.98 23.93 -14.73
C LEU A 273 12.21 23.38 -16.14
N LYS A 274 13.18 23.94 -16.88
CA LYS A 274 13.69 23.37 -18.15
C LYS A 274 14.34 21.98 -17.98
N HIS A 275 14.80 21.60 -16.78
CA HIS A 275 15.26 20.23 -16.52
C HIS A 275 14.09 19.28 -16.28
N VAL A 276 13.24 19.57 -15.29
CA VAL A 276 12.09 18.69 -14.97
C VAL A 276 11.11 18.53 -16.12
N ALA A 277 10.97 19.53 -16.98
CA ALA A 277 10.16 19.45 -18.20
C ALA A 277 10.55 18.29 -19.14
N ARG A 278 11.82 17.86 -19.11
CA ARG A 278 12.37 16.82 -19.97
C ARG A 278 12.48 15.44 -19.30
N VAL A 279 12.46 15.38 -17.96
CA VAL A 279 12.66 14.12 -17.19
C VAL A 279 11.42 13.63 -16.45
N TYR A 280 10.41 14.48 -16.23
CA TYR A 280 9.16 14.11 -15.57
C TYR A 280 7.98 14.08 -16.54
N THR A 281 7.03 13.17 -16.30
CA THR A 281 5.72 13.18 -17.00
C THR A 281 4.98 14.49 -16.75
N ARG A 282 4.03 14.88 -17.62
CA ARG A 282 3.28 16.15 -17.47
C ARG A 282 2.60 16.27 -16.10
N ARG A 283 2.16 15.14 -15.52
CA ARG A 283 1.50 15.10 -14.21
C ARG A 283 2.47 15.31 -13.05
N ILE A 284 3.66 14.69 -13.08
CA ILE A 284 4.71 14.93 -12.07
C ILE A 284 5.29 16.34 -12.22
N TYR A 285 5.56 16.81 -13.44
CA TYR A 285 5.97 18.19 -13.72
C TYR A 285 5.00 19.21 -13.10
N THR A 286 3.69 19.01 -13.23
CA THR A 286 2.68 19.93 -12.68
C THR A 286 2.72 19.97 -11.14
N ARG A 287 3.00 18.83 -10.48
CA ARG A 287 3.19 18.76 -9.03
C ARG A 287 4.50 19.43 -8.59
N PHE A 288 5.58 19.18 -9.32
CA PHE A 288 6.87 19.82 -9.09
C PHE A 288 6.79 21.34 -9.26
N GLN A 289 6.10 21.84 -10.29
CA GLN A 289 5.93 23.27 -10.53
C GLN A 289 5.19 23.95 -9.36
N HIS A 290 4.19 23.28 -8.78
CA HIS A 290 3.51 23.75 -7.57
C HIS A 290 4.48 23.85 -6.38
N GLU A 291 5.29 22.81 -6.12
CA GLU A 291 6.29 22.84 -5.05
C GLU A 291 7.37 23.91 -5.28
N PHE A 292 7.83 24.07 -6.51
CA PHE A 292 8.78 25.12 -6.90
C PHE A 292 8.21 26.52 -6.63
N LEU A 293 6.96 26.77 -7.03
CA LEU A 293 6.27 28.04 -6.77
C LEU A 293 6.05 28.28 -5.27
N GLN A 294 5.66 27.26 -4.51
CA GLN A 294 5.58 27.38 -3.04
C GLN A 294 6.95 27.69 -2.43
N GLY A 295 8.05 27.16 -2.98
CA GLY A 295 9.42 27.44 -2.55
C GLY A 295 9.79 28.92 -2.59
N THR A 296 9.26 29.69 -3.55
CA THR A 296 9.48 31.15 -3.65
C THR A 296 9.02 31.90 -2.39
N THR A 297 7.97 31.42 -1.73
CA THR A 297 7.37 32.05 -0.53
C THR A 297 8.12 31.72 0.76
N LYS A 298 9.08 30.78 0.74
CA LYS A 298 9.79 30.31 1.93
C LYS A 298 11.05 31.14 2.19
N ARG A 299 11.33 31.41 3.46
CA ARG A 299 12.62 31.92 3.92
C ARG A 299 13.43 30.78 4.53
N ALA A 300 14.65 30.59 4.03
CA ALA A 300 15.64 29.75 4.67
C ALA A 300 16.52 30.58 5.62
N ILE A 301 17.05 29.93 6.66
CA ILE A 301 18.10 30.43 7.53
C ILE A 301 19.13 29.30 7.64
N ASN A 302 20.37 29.53 7.20
CA ASN A 302 21.49 28.64 7.55
C ASN A 302 21.77 28.83 9.05
N VAL A 303 21.77 27.74 9.81
CA VAL A 303 21.98 27.73 11.27
C VAL A 303 23.33 27.14 11.64
N GLU A 304 23.82 26.19 10.85
CA GLU A 304 24.90 25.28 11.23
C GLU A 304 25.55 24.71 9.95
N THR A 305 26.87 24.68 9.91
CA THR A 305 27.65 24.17 8.77
C THR A 305 28.87 23.40 9.30
N GLU A 306 28.75 22.08 9.36
CA GLU A 306 29.80 21.18 9.86
C GLU A 306 30.51 20.48 8.69
N GLY A 307 31.65 21.05 8.29
CA GLY A 307 32.48 20.51 7.20
C GLY A 307 31.78 20.53 5.85
N SER A 308 31.14 19.40 5.49
CA SER A 308 30.39 19.25 4.24
C SER A 308 28.86 19.24 4.42
N LEU A 309 28.37 19.25 5.67
CA LEU A 309 26.95 19.20 6.00
C LEU A 309 26.46 20.59 6.42
N THR A 310 25.54 21.16 5.64
CA THR A 310 24.87 22.44 5.92
C THR A 310 23.43 22.21 6.32
N LYS A 311 22.98 22.88 7.38
CA LYS A 311 21.64 22.73 7.97
C LYS A 311 20.89 24.05 7.93
N TYR A 312 19.70 24.00 7.34
CA TYR A 312 18.81 25.13 7.16
C TYR A 312 17.52 24.92 7.93
N ILE A 313 17.03 25.99 8.57
CA ILE A 313 15.65 26.08 9.06
C ILE A 313 14.82 26.86 8.03
N ILE A 314 13.70 26.28 7.61
CA ILE A 314 12.78 26.86 6.64
C ILE A 314 11.53 27.35 7.38
N LEU A 315 11.24 28.65 7.25
CA LEU A 315 10.11 29.32 7.91
C LEU A 315 8.84 29.23 7.05
N LYS A 316 7.71 28.85 7.66
CA LYS A 316 6.39 28.75 7.01
C LYS A 316 5.53 30.00 7.27
N GLY A 317 5.92 31.14 6.69
CA GLY A 317 5.10 32.36 6.68
C GLY A 317 4.69 32.83 8.08
N GLU A 318 3.39 32.87 8.35
CA GLU A 318 2.79 33.30 9.62
C GLU A 318 2.68 32.18 10.68
N SER A 319 3.21 30.97 10.41
CA SER A 319 3.08 29.82 11.32
C SER A 319 4.41 29.42 11.98
N GLU A 320 4.34 29.05 13.26
CA GLU A 320 5.51 28.64 14.07
C GLU A 320 6.14 27.30 13.63
N ASN A 321 5.44 26.52 12.81
CA ASN A 321 5.92 25.23 12.31
C ASN A 321 7.07 25.42 11.31
N THR A 322 8.30 25.17 11.77
CA THR A 322 9.51 25.18 10.94
C THR A 322 9.82 23.80 10.37
N GLU A 323 10.62 23.76 9.31
CA GLU A 323 11.12 22.52 8.69
C GLU A 323 12.65 22.56 8.64
N ILE A 324 13.29 21.42 8.82
CA ILE A 324 14.75 21.28 8.77
C ILE A 324 15.14 20.67 7.43
N VAL A 325 16.06 21.33 6.74
CA VAL A 325 16.66 20.86 5.48
C VAL A 325 18.15 20.69 5.69
N GLN A 326 18.67 19.51 5.39
CA GLN A 326 20.09 19.19 5.45
C GLN A 326 20.63 18.97 4.04
N PHE A 327 21.72 19.64 3.69
CA PHE A 327 22.44 19.47 2.43
C PHE A 327 23.87 19.00 2.70
N ASN A 328 24.27 17.88 2.09
CA ASN A 328 25.63 17.39 2.11
C ASN A 328 26.29 17.65 0.75
N ALA A 329 27.33 18.50 0.75
CA ALA A 329 28.05 18.92 -0.45
C ALA A 329 28.96 17.84 -1.05
N LEU A 330 29.56 16.97 -0.22
CA LEU A 330 30.38 15.85 -0.71
C LEU A 330 29.49 14.78 -1.37
N GLY A 331 28.35 14.49 -0.76
CA GLY A 331 27.40 13.52 -1.28
C GLY A 331 26.55 14.05 -2.43
N ASN A 332 26.45 15.37 -2.62
CA ASN A 332 25.37 16.03 -3.38
C ASN A 332 24.01 15.41 -3.01
N SER A 333 23.61 15.56 -1.73
CA SER A 333 22.35 15.03 -1.23
C SER A 333 21.65 16.02 -0.30
N ILE A 334 20.38 16.27 -0.58
CA ILE A 334 19.45 17.00 0.28
C ILE A 334 18.49 16.02 0.99
N ILE A 335 18.15 16.32 2.23
CA ILE A 335 17.12 15.64 3.04
C ILE A 335 16.27 16.73 3.70
N CYS A 336 14.97 16.48 3.87
CA CYS A 336 14.04 17.43 4.49
C CYS A 336 13.11 16.71 5.47
N SER A 337 12.88 17.31 6.64
CA SER A 337 12.05 16.74 7.73
C SER A 337 10.62 16.36 7.34
N CYS A 338 10.06 16.96 6.30
CA CYS A 338 8.74 16.59 5.78
C CYS A 338 8.71 15.31 4.92
N HIS A 339 9.88 14.67 4.68
CA HIS A 339 10.06 13.40 3.96
C HIS A 339 9.26 13.24 2.65
N MET A 340 9.09 14.35 1.92
CA MET A 340 8.25 14.38 0.71
C MET A 340 8.91 13.69 -0.49
N PHE A 341 10.24 13.63 -0.56
CA PHE A 341 10.88 12.89 -1.65
C PHE A 341 10.74 11.39 -1.44
N GLU A 342 10.85 10.94 -0.19
CA GLU A 342 10.78 9.55 0.22
C GLU A 342 9.34 9.01 0.10
N SER A 343 8.36 9.83 0.50
CA SER A 343 6.93 9.48 0.41
C SER A 343 6.28 9.81 -0.94
N MET A 344 6.76 10.84 -1.66
CA MET A 344 6.14 11.32 -2.91
C MET A 344 7.04 11.32 -4.16
N GLY A 345 8.29 10.91 -4.08
CA GLY A 345 9.19 10.76 -5.24
C GLY A 345 9.72 12.05 -5.90
N TRP A 346 9.29 13.24 -5.45
CA TRP A 346 9.83 14.52 -5.91
C TRP A 346 10.17 15.45 -4.74
N LEU A 347 11.07 16.40 -4.98
CA LEU A 347 11.52 17.36 -3.96
C LEU A 347 10.41 18.34 -3.55
N CYS A 348 10.22 18.53 -2.24
CA CYS A 348 9.29 19.52 -1.68
C CYS A 348 9.75 20.97 -1.89
N CYS A 349 8.82 21.91 -1.73
CA CYS A 349 9.10 23.34 -1.67
C CYS A 349 10.22 23.73 -0.69
N HIS A 350 10.40 23.00 0.43
CA HIS A 350 11.47 23.26 1.41
C HIS A 350 12.86 22.87 0.89
N ALA A 351 12.98 21.68 0.25
CA ALA A 351 14.23 21.24 -0.36
C ALA A 351 14.58 22.06 -1.61
N LEU A 352 13.57 22.42 -2.40
CA LEU A 352 13.72 23.30 -3.56
C LEU A 352 14.09 24.73 -3.18
N LYS A 353 13.62 25.24 -2.03
CA LYS A 353 14.06 26.52 -1.49
C LYS A 353 15.60 26.54 -1.38
N VAL A 354 16.18 25.56 -0.68
CA VAL A 354 17.62 25.47 -0.47
C VAL A 354 18.38 25.21 -1.78
N LEU A 355 18.01 24.18 -2.54
CA LEU A 355 18.76 23.83 -3.77
C LEU A 355 18.75 24.94 -4.82
N PHE A 356 17.56 25.48 -5.15
CA PHE A 356 17.46 26.43 -6.26
C PHE A 356 17.76 27.88 -5.82
N PHE A 357 17.16 28.36 -4.72
CA PHE A 357 17.18 29.78 -4.38
C PHE A 357 18.36 30.18 -3.48
N ASP A 358 18.90 29.25 -2.68
CA ASP A 358 20.02 29.53 -1.77
C ASP A 358 21.34 28.91 -2.27
N LEU A 359 21.30 27.79 -3.01
CA LEU A 359 22.47 27.09 -3.58
C LEU A 359 22.59 27.19 -5.12
N ASN A 360 21.64 27.82 -5.82
CA ASN A 360 21.68 28.11 -7.27
C ASN A 360 21.77 26.88 -8.20
N PHE A 361 21.29 25.71 -7.79
CA PHE A 361 21.25 24.51 -8.65
C PHE A 361 20.30 24.70 -9.84
N THR A 362 20.84 24.68 -11.07
CA THR A 362 20.05 24.80 -12.31
C THR A 362 19.44 23.49 -12.79
N SER A 363 19.66 22.38 -12.09
CA SER A 363 19.09 21.06 -12.40
C SER A 363 18.88 20.23 -11.11
N ILE A 364 17.90 19.34 -11.15
CA ILE A 364 17.77 18.26 -10.15
C ILE A 364 18.89 17.24 -10.38
N LEU A 365 19.52 16.80 -9.29
CA LEU A 365 20.50 15.71 -9.26
C LEU A 365 19.82 14.36 -9.51
N GLU A 366 20.42 13.49 -10.33
CA GLU A 366 19.82 12.23 -10.84
C GLU A 366 19.19 11.34 -9.75
N LYS A 367 19.78 11.29 -8.55
CA LYS A 367 19.25 10.51 -7.41
C LYS A 367 17.85 10.94 -6.92
N TYR A 368 17.38 12.13 -7.33
CA TYR A 368 16.04 12.66 -7.04
C TYR A 368 15.11 12.60 -8.28
N ILE A 369 15.49 11.84 -9.30
CA ILE A 369 14.67 11.50 -10.46
C ILE A 369 14.34 10.01 -10.34
N LEU A 370 13.16 9.71 -9.81
CA LEU A 370 12.64 8.34 -9.81
C LEU A 370 12.08 8.00 -11.21
N LYS A 371 11.93 6.71 -11.49
CA LYS A 371 11.27 6.21 -12.70
C LYS A 371 9.73 6.26 -12.60
N ARG A 372 9.20 6.28 -11.37
CA ARG A 372 7.78 6.41 -11.03
C ARG A 372 7.32 7.86 -10.84
#